data_AF-A0A9D8HY61-F1
#
_entry.id   AF-A0A9D8HY61-F1
#
_cell.length_a   1.000
_cell.length_b   1.000
_cell.length_c   1.000
_cell.angle_alpha   90.00
_cell.angle_beta   90.00
_cell.angle_gamma   90.00
#
_symmetry.space_group_name_H-M   'P 1'
#
loop_
_entity.id
_entity.type
_entity.pdbx_description
1 polymer ?
#
loop_
_entity_poly.entity_id
_entity_poly.type
_entity_poly.pdbx_seq_one_letter_code
_entity_poly.pdbx_strand_id
1 'polypeptide(L)'
;MRLRSLDLFRGLTVAGMVIVNNPGDWSTVYGPLLHAEWHGWTPTDLIFPFFLFIVGTAIGLGTRPASLAAIGRRGAIIWGLGLFLAAFPFFRLST
;
A
#
# COMPACT_ATOMS: atom_id res chain seq x y z
N MET A 1 18.57 10.16 6.68
CA MET A 1 19.17 9.59 5.45
C MET A 1 18.07 8.95 4.62
N ARG A 2 18.14 8.93 3.27
CA ARG A 2 17.23 8.10 2.47
C ARG A 2 17.88 6.73 2.30
N LEU A 3 17.31 5.69 2.88
CA LEU A 3 17.81 4.32 2.75
C LEU A 3 17.09 3.66 1.57
N ARG A 4 17.84 3.39 0.51
CA ARG A 4 17.30 2.75 -0.71
C ARG A 4 16.73 1.35 -0.43
N SER A 5 17.31 0.64 0.55
CA SER A 5 16.81 -0.64 1.05
C SER A 5 15.42 -0.54 1.68
N LEU A 6 15.16 0.53 2.43
CA LEU A 6 13.89 0.75 3.12
C LEU A 6 12.78 1.18 2.15
N ASP A 7 13.11 2.00 1.15
CA ASP A 7 12.18 2.34 0.07
C ASP A 7 11.81 1.11 -0.77
N LEU A 8 12.77 0.23 -1.08
CA LEU A 8 12.54 -1.04 -1.79
C LEU A 8 11.67 -2.00 -0.96
N PHE A 9 11.97 -2.15 0.33
CA PHE A 9 11.25 -3.08 1.20
C PHE A 9 9.81 -2.63 1.42
N ARG A 10 9.54 -1.32 1.59
CA ARG A 10 8.17 -0.78 1.60
C ARG A 10 7.41 -1.09 0.31
N GLY A 11 8.06 -0.94 -0.84
CA GLY A 11 7.48 -1.27 -2.15
C GLY A 11 7.13 -2.75 -2.26
N LEU A 12 8.01 -3.64 -1.78
CA LEU A 12 7.78 -5.08 -1.75
C LEU A 12 6.56 -5.45 -0.88
N THR A 13 6.40 -4.81 0.28
CA THR A 13 5.25 -5.08 1.15
C THR A 13 3.93 -4.62 0.56
N VAL A 14 3.91 -3.48 -0.12
CA VAL A 14 2.72 -3.01 -0.84
C VAL A 14 2.39 -3.94 -2.02
N ALA A 15 3.41 -4.40 -2.77
CA ALA A 15 3.20 -5.40 -3.82
C ALA A 15 2.64 -6.72 -3.25
N GLY A 16 3.16 -7.17 -2.10
CA GLY A 16 2.62 -8.31 -1.36
C GLY A 16 1.15 -8.13 -1.00
N MET A 17 0.77 -6.96 -0.46
CA MET A 17 -0.63 -6.64 -0.16
C MET A 17 -1.53 -6.71 -1.40
N VAL A 18 -1.08 -6.21 -2.56
CA VAL A 18 -1.86 -6.27 -3.80
C VAL A 18 -2.04 -7.71 -4.26
N ILE A 19 -1.00 -8.54 -4.19
CA ILE A 19 -1.06 -9.95 -4.61
C ILE A 19 -2.01 -10.75 -3.71
N VAL A 20 -2.02 -10.52 -2.40
CA VAL A 20 -2.95 -11.18 -1.47
C VAL A 20 -4.39 -10.74 -1.68
N ASN A 21 -4.62 -9.46 -1.94
CA ASN A 21 -5.97 -8.93 -2.10
C ASN A 21 -6.59 -9.23 -3.48
N ASN A 22 -5.80 -9.61 -4.48
CA ASN A 22 -6.30 -9.93 -5.80
C ASN A 22 -5.66 -11.22 -6.35
N PRO A 23 -6.11 -12.40 -5.87
CA PRO A 23 -5.58 -13.69 -6.31
C PRO A 23 -5.98 -14.06 -7.75
N GLY A 24 -6.72 -13.20 -8.47
CA GLY A 24 -7.16 -13.42 -9.85
C GLY A 24 -8.35 -14.37 -9.95
N ASP A 25 -8.18 -15.62 -9.51
CA ASP A 25 -9.21 -16.66 -9.58
C ASP A 25 -9.38 -17.34 -8.22
N TRP A 26 -10.53 -17.11 -7.58
CA TRP A 26 -10.86 -17.67 -6.26
C TRP A 26 -11.02 -19.21 -6.29
N SER A 27 -11.08 -19.82 -7.48
CA SER A 27 -11.15 -21.28 -7.67
C SER A 27 -9.77 -21.96 -7.73
N THR A 28 -8.71 -21.21 -8.05
CA THR A 28 -7.33 -21.72 -8.17
C THR A 28 -6.36 -20.86 -7.37
N VAL A 29 -6.72 -20.55 -6.12
CA VAL A 29 -5.83 -19.79 -5.24
C VAL A 29 -4.69 -20.70 -4.79
N TYR A 30 -3.46 -20.31 -5.09
CA TYR A 30 -2.27 -20.98 -4.59
C TYR A 30 -2.35 -21.08 -3.06
N GLY A 31 -2.24 -22.29 -2.51
CA GLY A 31 -2.31 -22.56 -1.05
C GLY A 31 -1.55 -21.59 -0.13
N PRO A 32 -0.37 -21.05 -0.47
CA PRO A 32 0.31 -20.04 0.36
C PRO A 32 -0.31 -18.64 0.36
N LEU A 33 -1.37 -18.37 -0.44
CA LEU A 33 -2.07 -17.08 -0.55
C LEU A 33 -3.39 -17.02 0.24
N LEU A 34 -3.81 -18.14 0.83
CA LEU A 34 -4.98 -18.24 1.70
C LEU A 34 -4.55 -18.11 3.16
N HIS A 35 -5.32 -17.37 3.95
CA HIS A 35 -5.10 -17.30 5.40
C HIS A 35 -5.34 -18.68 6.01
N ALA A 36 -4.49 -19.11 6.94
CA ALA A 36 -4.71 -20.35 7.65
C ALA A 36 -5.94 -20.25 8.57
N GLU A 37 -6.79 -21.29 8.59
CA GLU A 37 -8.05 -21.27 9.36
C GLU A 37 -7.85 -21.23 10.89
N TRP A 38 -6.74 -21.78 11.44
CA TRP A 38 -6.52 -21.76 12.89
C TRP A 38 -5.08 -21.97 13.38
N HIS A 39 -4.37 -22.99 12.86
CA HIS A 39 -2.97 -23.27 13.20
C HIS A 39 -2.19 -23.55 11.91
N GLY A 40 -1.63 -22.49 11.32
CA GLY A 40 -0.79 -22.57 10.14
C GLY A 40 0.12 -21.36 10.04
N TRP A 41 1.25 -21.51 9.36
CA TRP A 41 2.19 -20.43 9.08
C TRP A 41 2.15 -20.17 7.57
N THR A 42 1.29 -19.24 7.15
CA THR A 42 1.21 -18.86 5.75
C THR A 42 2.00 -17.58 5.52
N PRO A 43 2.75 -17.46 4.41
CA PRO A 43 3.54 -16.26 4.13
C PRO A 43 2.67 -15.01 3.99
N THR A 44 1.37 -15.16 3.76
CA THR A 44 0.38 -14.07 3.76
C THR A 44 0.17 -13.42 5.12
N ASP A 45 0.20 -14.19 6.20
CA ASP A 45 -0.01 -13.66 7.55
C ASP A 45 1.18 -12.80 8.02
N LEU A 46 2.37 -12.97 7.43
CA LEU A 46 3.57 -12.20 7.75
C LEU A 46 3.63 -10.83 7.05
N ILE A 47 2.84 -10.58 6.01
CA ILE A 47 2.87 -9.32 5.26
C ILE A 47 2.48 -8.15 6.16
N PHE A 48 1.49 -8.33 7.03
CA PHE A 48 1.02 -7.29 7.95
C PHE A 48 2.05 -6.94 9.05
N PRO A 49 2.64 -7.91 9.78
CA PRO A 49 3.75 -7.65 10.70
C PRO A 49 4.95 -6.95 10.04
N PHE A 50 5.36 -7.39 8.83
CA PHE A 50 6.45 -6.75 8.11
C PHE A 50 6.09 -5.32 7.69
N PHE A 51 4.84 -5.06 7.29
CA PHE A 51 4.38 -3.71 6.99
C PHE A 51 4.54 -2.76 8.18
N LEU A 52 4.06 -3.16 9.37
CA LEU A 52 4.17 -2.35 10.58
C LEU A 52 5.63 -2.08 10.96
N PHE A 53 6.50 -3.10 10.87
CA PHE A 53 7.93 -2.94 11.15
C PHE A 53 8.60 -1.92 10.21
N ILE A 54 8.28 -1.97 8.91
CA ILE A 54 8.83 -1.05 7.91
C ILE A 54 8.35 0.37 8.13
N VAL A 55 7.05 0.55 8.34
CA VAL A 55 6.47 1.88 8.57
C VAL A 55 7.05 2.48 9.85
N GLY A 56 7.16 1.72 10.93
CA GLY A 56 7.76 2.16 12.19
C GLY A 56 9.22 2.59 12.03
N THR A 57 10.04 1.76 11.38
CA THR A 57 11.45 2.09 11.11
C THR A 57 11.59 3.29 10.15
N ALA A 58 10.71 3.42 9.16
CA ALA A 58 10.67 4.55 8.23
C ALA A 58 10.38 5.87 8.92
N ILE A 59 9.43 5.89 9.86
CA ILE A 59 9.05 7.09 10.61
C ILE A 59 10.19 7.51 11.54
N GLY A 60 10.77 6.56 12.27
CA GLY A 60 11.89 6.84 13.19
C GLY A 60 13.14 7.38 12.49
N LEU A 61 13.46 6.87 11.30
CA LEU A 61 14.61 7.31 10.49
C LEU A 61 14.32 8.50 9.56
N GLY A 62 13.03 8.82 9.40
CA GLY A 62 12.51 9.77 8.43
C GLY A 62 12.27 11.18 8.97
N THR A 63 12.66 11.47 10.22
CA THR A 63 12.52 12.76 10.89
C THR A 63 13.36 13.85 10.21
N ARG A 64 12.87 14.35 9.08
CA ARG A 64 13.31 15.58 8.44
C ARG A 64 12.27 16.66 8.74
N PRO A 65 12.69 17.90 9.04
CA PRO A 65 11.75 19.02 9.13
C PRO A 65 11.03 19.13 7.79
N ALA A 66 9.76 18.75 7.79
CA ALA A 66 8.95 18.76 6.59
C ALA A 66 8.44 20.19 6.38
N SER A 67 8.76 20.77 5.22
CA SER A 67 8.16 22.04 4.82
C SER A 67 6.64 21.88 4.74
N LEU A 68 5.90 22.71 5.45
CA LEU A 68 4.42 22.74 5.41
C LEU A 68 3.91 22.88 3.96
N ALA A 69 4.62 23.62 3.12
CA ALA A 69 4.29 23.75 1.69
C ALA A 69 4.42 22.41 0.94
N ALA A 70 5.41 21.60 1.27
CA ALA A 70 5.60 20.28 0.66
C ALA A 70 4.50 19.29 1.10
N ILE A 71 4.06 19.36 2.36
CA ILE A 71 2.94 18.57 2.87
C ILE A 71 1.64 19.00 2.17
N GLY A 72 1.37 20.30 2.13
CA GLY A 72 0.19 20.88 1.49
C GLY A 72 0.09 20.50 0.00
N ARG A 73 1.19 20.62 -0.75
CA ARG A 73 1.23 20.20 -2.18
C ARG A 73 0.91 18.72 -2.36
N ARG A 74 1.46 17.84 -1.50
CA ARG A 74 1.18 16.39 -1.59
C ARG A 74 -0.27 16.07 -1.26
N GLY A 75 -0.82 16.70 -0.21
CA GLY A 75 -2.23 16.56 0.15
C GLY A 75 -3.16 17.04 -0.96
N ALA A 76 -2.87 18.21 -1.55
CA ALA A 76 -3.66 18.76 -2.65
C ALA A 76 -3.64 17.86 -3.90
N ILE A 77 -2.51 17.23 -4.23
CA ILE A 77 -2.43 16.27 -5.34
C ILE A 77 -3.28 15.03 -5.06
N ILE A 78 -3.19 14.44 -3.87
CA ILE A 78 -3.99 13.26 -3.49
C ILE A 78 -5.48 13.60 -3.50
N TRP A 79 -5.85 14.75 -2.94
CA TRP A 79 -7.23 15.22 -2.92
C TRP A 79 -7.75 15.51 -4.34
N GLY A 80 -6.96 16.16 -5.18
CA GLY A 80 -7.31 16.45 -6.57
C GLY A 80 -7.43 15.19 -7.43
N LEU A 81 -6.54 14.21 -7.26
CA LEU A 81 -6.64 12.90 -7.89
C LEU A 81 -7.89 12.14 -7.39
N GLY A 82 -8.17 12.19 -6.09
CA GLY A 82 -9.38 11.63 -5.50
C GLY A 82 -10.65 12.26 -6.07
N LEU A 83 -10.69 13.59 -6.19
CA LEU A 83 -11.81 14.32 -6.80
C LEU A 83 -11.95 13.98 -8.29
N PHE A 84 -10.84 13.90 -9.02
CA PHE A 84 -10.83 13.50 -10.43
C PHE A 84 -11.38 12.08 -10.61
N LEU A 85 -10.90 11.11 -9.83
CA LEU A 85 -11.40 9.74 -9.85
C LEU A 85 -12.86 9.63 -9.40
N ALA A 86 -13.28 10.42 -8.41
CA ALA A 86 -14.69 10.46 -7.97
C ALA A 86 -15.62 11.12 -9.00
N ALA A 87 -15.11 12.08 -9.77
CA ALA A 87 -15.82 12.70 -10.89
C ALA A 87 -15.95 11.75 -12.10
N PHE A 88 -15.00 10.83 -12.28
CA PHE A 88 -14.92 9.88 -13.39
C PHE A 88 -15.53 8.52 -12.98
N PRO A 89 -16.86 8.30 -13.08
CA PRO A 89 -17.58 8.15 -14.35
C PRO A 89 -19.00 8.78 -14.35
N PHE A 90 -19.28 9.72 -13.44
CA PHE A 90 -20.62 10.30 -13.29
C PHE A 90 -20.89 11.48 -14.23
N PHE A 91 -19.85 12.09 -14.80
CA PHE A 91 -20.02 12.96 -15.96
C PHE A 91 -20.17 12.08 -17.20
N ARG A 92 -21.40 11.59 -17.46
CA ARG A 92 -21.78 11.13 -18.79
C ARG A 92 -21.65 12.32 -19.76
N LEU A 93 -20.49 12.48 -20.36
CA LEU A 93 -20.30 13.24 -21.61
C LEU A 93 -20.85 12.42 -22.79
N SER A 94 -22.03 11.80 -22.62
CA SER A 94 -22.79 11.23 -23.74
C SER A 94 -23.64 12.37 -24.30
N THR A 95 -23.08 13.07 -25.29
CA THR A 95 -23.89 13.68 -26.35
C THR A 95 -24.39 12.57 -27.26
#